data_AF-A0A9E6AGU9-F1
#
_entry.id   AF-A0A9E6AGU9-F1
#
_cell.length_a   1.000
_cell.length_b   1.000
_cell.length_c   1.000
_cell.angle_alpha   90.00
_cell.angle_beta   90.00
_cell.angle_gamma   90.00
#
_symmetry.space_group_name_H-M   'P 1'
#
loop_
_entity.id
_entity.type
_entity.pdbx_description
1 polymer ?
#
loop_
_entity_poly.entity_id
_entity_poly.type
_entity_poly.pdbx_seq_one_letter_code
_entity_poly.pdbx_strand_id
1 'polypeptide(L)'
;MYRKLSLTISLGASLLASHAHAGALDKTAEAAITRTLNEYYLAAKIDGAEKRFLAIIADCGSECSASVVAKAWMYTGIARGSGRGDLLGAREAFVNALAVDPRVQLDQPFSTPEVIAAFQEAKGAANPAARNRNPAPSDGMECSPSVTEVQLNSPVPISCVTGESPATVELRYRAEESGPWETIAMDSVGGSWQGRVPCGATVSEGVLYWLVRALDEDGEPLDKFGSKREPISIFTVEKTEQEPPHFPGEAAPELCDGSEAGTACEVDADCDAGVCVSGTCEFLEDAGTGTSRPWVALTYAFDIALGLGEKGVCSLDSTTGYDCFIQAARRDPFISEVPYGGDPHPDFAGNVEAGIKLATQRLLATYDHPLTDKVSVGGRVGLAFLGGPTGGQGGSPFMPLHLDARAKYWLKSAGGNGRGFYPYVVGSLGLAQVDMAVELEVIECDYVSEGIPRHANDDFGDLVQKCKTSPASGRFVGDDFGTQNGDDPRDNPTALYTFDAYKRMGRGFLSGGAGGIYLFSDSMGVVFNLDLMIMLPSTGIVIQPSLGLTMGL
;
A
#
# COMPACT_ATOMS: atom_id res chain seq x y z
N MET A 1 39.75 -77.69 -39.76
CA MET A 1 39.33 -76.38 -39.21
C MET A 1 37.80 -76.36 -39.13
N TYR A 2 37.25 -75.58 -38.20
CA TYR A 2 36.07 -75.88 -37.37
C TYR A 2 34.67 -75.92 -38.04
N ARG A 3 33.87 -76.85 -37.52
CA ARG A 3 32.39 -77.01 -37.50
C ARG A 3 31.66 -75.78 -36.94
N LYS A 4 30.53 -75.34 -37.52
CA LYS A 4 29.28 -74.82 -36.85
C LYS A 4 28.15 -74.80 -37.92
N LEU A 5 27.14 -75.66 -37.95
CA LEU A 5 25.98 -75.85 -37.05
C LEU A 5 25.17 -74.56 -36.81
N SER A 6 24.14 -74.33 -37.63
CA SER A 6 23.03 -73.41 -37.30
C SER A 6 21.96 -74.21 -36.57
N LEU A 7 21.81 -73.91 -35.27
CA LEU A 7 20.81 -74.49 -34.38
C LEU A 7 19.62 -73.53 -34.30
N THR A 8 18.43 -74.04 -34.63
CA THR A 8 17.10 -73.53 -34.25
C THR A 8 17.03 -73.24 -32.74
N ILE A 9 16.22 -72.27 -32.28
CA ILE A 9 15.35 -72.35 -31.09
C ILE A 9 14.65 -71.00 -30.80
N SER A 10 13.32 -71.08 -30.89
CA SER A 10 12.29 -70.48 -30.02
C SER A 10 12.36 -69.01 -29.61
N LEU A 11 11.55 -68.21 -30.31
CA LEU A 11 11.00 -66.96 -29.82
C LEU A 11 9.78 -67.29 -28.94
N GLY A 12 9.94 -67.25 -27.62
CA GLY A 12 8.85 -67.46 -26.68
C GLY A 12 9.24 -67.04 -25.27
N ALA A 13 8.38 -66.21 -24.67
CA ALA A 13 8.43 -65.66 -23.31
C ALA A 13 9.28 -64.39 -23.10
N SER A 14 8.59 -63.25 -22.92
CA SER A 14 8.73 -62.36 -21.75
C SER A 14 7.86 -61.09 -21.91
N LEU A 15 6.60 -61.17 -21.45
CA LEU A 15 5.72 -60.02 -21.19
C LEU A 15 5.22 -60.12 -19.74
N LEU A 16 6.14 -60.08 -18.77
CA LEU A 16 5.83 -60.00 -17.34
C LEU A 16 6.94 -59.21 -16.62
N ALA A 17 6.99 -57.88 -16.80
CA ALA A 17 7.94 -57.04 -16.06
C ALA A 17 7.44 -55.62 -15.70
N SER A 18 6.13 -55.35 -15.71
CA SER A 18 5.61 -53.99 -15.42
C SER A 18 4.91 -53.81 -14.06
N HIS A 19 4.66 -54.88 -13.30
CA HIS A 19 3.86 -54.78 -12.06
C HIS A 19 4.68 -54.65 -10.76
N ALA A 20 6.02 -54.82 -10.80
CA ALA A 20 6.84 -54.81 -9.59
C ALA A 20 7.34 -53.42 -9.16
N HIS A 21 7.32 -52.41 -10.04
CA HIS A 21 7.80 -51.05 -9.75
C HIS A 21 6.77 -50.18 -9.01
N ALA A 22 5.48 -50.26 -9.37
CA ALA A 22 4.42 -49.47 -8.72
C ALA A 22 4.31 -49.77 -7.20
N GLY A 23 4.48 -51.04 -6.79
CA GLY A 23 4.34 -51.43 -5.38
C GLY A 23 5.46 -50.94 -4.45
N ALA A 24 6.63 -50.54 -4.97
CA ALA A 24 7.73 -50.00 -4.16
C ALA A 24 7.57 -48.49 -3.90
N LEU A 25 7.11 -47.76 -4.91
CA LEU A 25 6.82 -46.32 -4.82
C LEU A 25 5.58 -46.06 -3.96
N ASP A 26 4.54 -46.88 -4.09
CA ASP A 26 3.34 -46.80 -3.23
C ASP A 26 3.70 -46.87 -1.74
N LYS A 27 4.55 -47.82 -1.34
CA LYS A 27 4.99 -47.94 0.06
C LYS A 27 5.78 -46.72 0.53
N THR A 28 6.56 -46.12 -0.36
CA THR A 28 7.36 -44.93 -0.05
C THR A 28 6.45 -43.71 0.11
N ALA A 29 5.47 -43.53 -0.78
CA ALA A 29 4.48 -42.47 -0.71
C ALA A 29 3.55 -42.63 0.51
N GLU A 30 3.09 -43.83 0.83
CA GLU A 30 2.29 -44.09 2.04
C GLU A 30 3.05 -43.76 3.34
N ALA A 31 4.34 -44.10 3.39
CA ALA A 31 5.21 -43.74 4.51
C ALA A 31 5.40 -42.21 4.60
N ALA A 32 5.50 -41.51 3.46
CA ALA A 32 5.61 -40.07 3.41
C ALA A 32 4.32 -39.37 3.84
N ILE A 33 3.14 -39.87 3.44
CA ILE A 33 1.83 -39.38 3.89
C ILE A 33 1.73 -39.52 5.41
N THR A 34 2.05 -40.69 5.94
CA THR A 34 2.00 -40.98 7.39
C THR A 34 2.95 -40.08 8.18
N ARG A 35 4.18 -39.88 7.67
CA ARG A 35 5.14 -38.98 8.29
C ARG A 35 4.65 -37.53 8.29
N THR A 36 4.11 -37.07 7.16
CA THR A 36 3.58 -35.71 7.02
C THR A 36 2.43 -35.46 7.99
N LEU A 37 1.52 -36.42 8.13
CA LEU A 37 0.43 -36.34 9.09
C LEU A 37 0.94 -36.21 10.54
N ASN A 38 1.91 -37.05 10.94
CA ASN A 38 2.41 -37.07 12.31
C ASN A 38 3.34 -35.90 12.66
N GLU A 39 4.23 -35.51 11.76
CA GLU A 39 5.26 -34.50 12.03
C GLU A 39 4.81 -33.06 11.72
N TYR A 40 3.85 -32.89 10.79
CA TYR A 40 3.41 -31.57 10.35
C TYR A 40 1.97 -31.30 10.74
N TYR A 41 1.01 -32.12 10.29
CA TYR A 41 -0.40 -31.85 10.52
C TYR A 41 -0.76 -31.88 12.01
N LEU A 42 -0.42 -32.97 12.71
CA LEU A 42 -0.64 -33.11 14.16
C LEU A 42 0.17 -32.12 15.01
N ALA A 43 1.27 -31.59 14.46
CA ALA A 43 2.05 -30.53 15.10
C ALA A 43 1.54 -29.11 14.77
N ALA A 44 0.34 -29.00 14.18
CA ALA A 44 -0.28 -27.75 13.72
C ALA A 44 0.55 -26.93 12.70
N LYS A 45 1.48 -27.59 11.98
CA LYS A 45 2.27 -26.98 10.90
C LYS A 45 1.57 -27.17 9.56
N ILE A 46 0.40 -26.56 9.41
CA ILE A 46 -0.55 -26.86 8.33
C ILE A 46 0.00 -26.53 6.94
N ASP A 47 0.63 -25.36 6.75
CA ASP A 47 1.24 -24.99 5.46
C ASP A 47 2.34 -25.98 5.05
N GLY A 48 3.11 -26.47 6.03
CA GLY A 48 4.13 -27.48 5.80
C GLY A 48 3.55 -28.86 5.48
N ALA A 49 2.38 -29.19 6.04
CA ALA A 49 1.66 -30.43 5.73
C ALA A 49 1.10 -30.40 4.31
N GLU A 50 0.39 -29.34 3.92
CA GLU A 50 -0.18 -29.17 2.59
C GLU A 50 0.90 -29.25 1.51
N LYS A 51 1.99 -28.47 1.66
CA LYS A 51 3.11 -28.47 0.72
C LYS A 51 3.71 -29.87 0.52
N ARG A 52 3.77 -30.68 1.58
CA ARG A 52 4.31 -32.04 1.52
C ARG A 52 3.34 -33.03 0.89
N PHE A 53 2.03 -32.92 1.14
CA PHE A 53 1.05 -33.76 0.45
C PHE A 53 1.04 -33.49 -1.06
N LEU A 54 1.11 -32.23 -1.47
CA LEU A 54 1.25 -31.84 -2.89
C LEU A 54 2.56 -32.35 -3.51
N ALA A 55 3.67 -32.29 -2.77
CA ALA A 55 4.94 -32.87 -3.23
C ALA A 55 4.84 -34.39 -3.43
N ILE A 56 4.17 -35.12 -2.53
CA ILE A 56 3.95 -36.57 -2.68
C ILE A 56 3.13 -36.87 -3.94
N ILE A 57 2.11 -36.06 -4.23
CA ILE A 57 1.30 -36.20 -5.46
C ILE A 57 2.18 -35.99 -6.70
N ALA A 58 3.00 -34.94 -6.71
CA ALA A 58 3.89 -34.62 -7.83
C ALA A 58 4.96 -35.71 -8.05
N ASP A 59 5.60 -36.17 -6.98
CA ASP A 59 6.62 -37.22 -7.01
C ASP A 59 6.04 -38.57 -7.48
N CYS A 60 4.76 -38.81 -7.20
CA CYS A 60 4.07 -40.04 -7.60
C CYS A 60 3.80 -40.13 -9.12
N GLY A 61 3.51 -39.01 -9.80
CA GLY A 61 3.20 -38.98 -11.23
C GLY A 61 2.22 -40.10 -11.66
N SER A 62 2.57 -40.85 -12.70
CA SER A 62 1.84 -42.06 -13.14
C SER A 62 2.38 -43.37 -12.55
N GLU A 63 3.34 -43.30 -11.61
CA GLU A 63 4.06 -44.47 -11.10
C GLU A 63 3.47 -45.03 -9.79
N CYS A 64 2.72 -44.22 -9.03
CA CYS A 64 1.95 -44.67 -7.88
C CYS A 64 0.54 -45.16 -8.26
N SER A 65 -0.04 -46.04 -7.45
CA SER A 65 -1.44 -46.43 -7.60
C SER A 65 -2.39 -45.28 -7.31
N ALA A 66 -3.53 -45.29 -8.01
CA ALA A 66 -4.61 -44.32 -7.84
C ALA A 66 -5.04 -44.19 -6.37
N SER A 67 -5.09 -45.29 -5.62
CA SER A 67 -5.46 -45.26 -4.21
C SER A 67 -4.51 -44.42 -3.35
N VAL A 68 -3.21 -44.45 -3.62
CA VAL A 68 -2.19 -43.71 -2.84
C VAL A 68 -2.23 -42.23 -3.19
N VAL A 69 -2.36 -41.91 -4.48
CA VAL A 69 -2.49 -40.52 -4.96
C VAL A 69 -3.79 -39.89 -4.47
N ALA A 70 -4.91 -40.62 -4.53
CA ALA A 70 -6.20 -40.17 -3.99
C ALA A 70 -6.13 -39.94 -2.47
N LYS A 71 -5.40 -40.78 -1.73
CA LYS A 71 -5.18 -40.60 -0.29
C LYS A 71 -4.37 -39.33 0.01
N ALA A 72 -3.35 -39.02 -0.78
CA ALA A 72 -2.59 -37.77 -0.65
C ALA A 72 -3.48 -36.53 -0.91
N TRP A 73 -4.28 -36.55 -1.99
CA TRP A 73 -5.27 -35.50 -2.27
C TRP A 73 -6.32 -35.36 -1.15
N MET A 74 -6.79 -36.47 -0.59
CA MET A 74 -7.71 -36.45 0.55
C MET A 74 -7.08 -35.74 1.75
N TYR A 75 -5.81 -35.98 2.09
CA TYR A 75 -5.16 -35.26 3.20
C TYR A 75 -4.82 -33.81 2.85
N THR A 76 -4.58 -33.46 1.59
CA THR A 76 -4.53 -32.06 1.15
C THR A 76 -5.86 -31.36 1.46
N GLY A 77 -6.99 -32.01 1.17
CA GLY A 77 -8.31 -31.46 1.47
C GLY A 77 -8.57 -31.28 2.96
N ILE A 78 -8.16 -32.25 3.79
CA ILE A 78 -8.22 -32.13 5.25
C ILE A 78 -7.32 -31.00 5.76
N ALA A 79 -6.09 -30.87 5.24
CA ALA A 79 -5.16 -29.82 5.64
C ALA A 79 -5.71 -28.42 5.34
N ARG A 80 -6.27 -28.22 4.14
CA ARG A 80 -6.91 -26.94 3.75
C ARG A 80 -8.15 -26.65 4.59
N GLY A 81 -9.06 -27.61 4.69
CA GLY A 81 -10.32 -27.44 5.39
C GLY A 81 -10.16 -27.35 6.91
N SER A 82 -9.76 -28.45 7.55
CA SER A 82 -9.65 -28.52 9.02
C SER A 82 -8.50 -27.68 9.56
N GLY A 83 -7.40 -27.56 8.80
CA GLY A 83 -6.20 -26.88 9.26
C GLY A 83 -6.18 -25.38 8.97
N ARG A 84 -6.78 -24.91 7.87
CA ARG A 84 -6.77 -23.48 7.47
C ARG A 84 -8.15 -22.83 7.43
N GLY A 85 -9.23 -23.61 7.55
CA GLY A 85 -10.60 -23.11 7.34
C GLY A 85 -10.93 -22.87 5.86
N ASP A 86 -10.08 -23.33 4.93
CA ASP A 86 -10.28 -23.20 3.49
C ASP A 86 -11.14 -24.36 2.96
N LEU A 87 -12.46 -24.17 3.03
CA LEU A 87 -13.43 -25.18 2.60
C LEU A 87 -13.51 -25.31 1.06
N LEU A 88 -13.22 -24.25 0.31
CA LEU A 88 -13.23 -24.28 -1.16
C LEU A 88 -12.03 -25.08 -1.68
N GLY A 89 -10.82 -24.75 -1.21
CA GLY A 89 -9.63 -25.52 -1.54
C GLY A 89 -9.68 -26.96 -1.02
N ALA A 90 -10.43 -27.21 0.08
CA ALA A 90 -10.72 -28.57 0.53
C ALA A 90 -11.59 -29.35 -0.47
N ARG A 91 -12.70 -28.74 -0.95
CA ARG A 91 -13.59 -29.35 -1.93
C ARG A 91 -12.86 -29.66 -3.24
N GLU A 92 -12.03 -28.74 -3.72
CA GLU A 92 -11.17 -28.94 -4.91
C GLU A 92 -10.27 -30.17 -4.74
N ALA A 93 -9.54 -30.25 -3.62
CA ALA A 93 -8.67 -31.39 -3.33
C ALA A 93 -9.45 -32.70 -3.21
N PHE A 94 -10.67 -32.68 -2.68
CA PHE A 94 -11.55 -33.85 -2.63
C PHE A 94 -12.08 -34.28 -4.00
N VAL A 95 -12.42 -33.32 -4.87
CA VAL A 95 -12.80 -33.63 -6.27
C VAL A 95 -11.63 -34.30 -6.98
N ASN A 96 -10.40 -33.79 -6.81
CA ASN A 96 -9.19 -34.44 -7.35
C ASN A 96 -8.99 -35.84 -6.75
N ALA A 97 -9.18 -36.01 -5.44
CA ALA A 97 -9.08 -37.32 -4.80
C ALA A 97 -10.07 -38.34 -5.39
N LEU A 98 -11.34 -37.94 -5.57
CA LEU A 98 -12.42 -38.78 -6.08
C LEU A 98 -12.31 -39.03 -7.59
N ALA A 99 -11.74 -38.08 -8.34
CA ALA A 99 -11.41 -38.26 -9.74
C ALA A 99 -10.31 -39.31 -9.95
N VAL A 100 -9.34 -39.36 -9.01
CA VAL A 100 -8.25 -40.34 -9.05
C VAL A 100 -8.71 -41.72 -8.56
N ASP A 101 -9.33 -41.83 -7.38
CA ASP A 101 -9.97 -43.08 -6.91
C ASP A 101 -11.34 -42.77 -6.29
N PRO A 102 -12.46 -43.11 -7.00
CA PRO A 102 -13.82 -42.88 -6.49
C PRO A 102 -14.14 -43.59 -5.17
N ARG A 103 -13.32 -44.55 -4.75
CA ARG A 103 -13.51 -45.32 -3.50
C ARG A 103 -12.82 -44.67 -2.31
N VAL A 104 -12.10 -43.57 -2.49
CA VAL A 104 -11.44 -42.84 -1.40
C VAL A 104 -12.46 -42.47 -0.32
N GLN A 105 -12.05 -42.62 0.94
CA GLN A 105 -12.88 -42.30 2.10
C GLN A 105 -12.19 -41.21 2.91
N LEU A 106 -12.98 -40.27 3.43
CA LEU A 106 -12.48 -39.22 4.30
C LEU A 106 -12.02 -39.81 5.64
N ASP A 107 -10.84 -39.41 6.08
CA ASP A 107 -10.33 -39.73 7.41
C ASP A 107 -11.01 -38.83 8.46
N GLN A 108 -12.18 -39.28 8.92
CA GLN A 108 -13.06 -38.51 9.82
C GLN A 108 -12.38 -38.02 11.11
N PRO A 109 -11.50 -38.79 11.79
CA PRO A 109 -10.76 -38.31 12.96
C PRO A 109 -9.96 -37.01 12.76
N PHE A 110 -9.57 -36.67 11.53
CA PHE A 110 -8.86 -35.42 11.24
C PHE A 110 -9.75 -34.35 10.61
N SER A 111 -11.05 -34.62 10.48
CA SER A 111 -12.00 -33.79 9.74
C SER A 111 -13.01 -33.12 10.67
N THR A 112 -13.26 -31.83 10.48
CA THR A 112 -14.37 -31.13 11.14
C THR A 112 -15.72 -31.45 10.46
N PRO A 113 -16.88 -31.18 11.08
CA PRO A 113 -18.19 -31.37 10.44
C PRO A 113 -18.33 -30.68 9.08
N GLU A 114 -17.71 -29.50 8.92
CA GLU A 114 -17.73 -28.72 7.68
C GLU A 114 -16.91 -29.41 6.57
N VAL A 115 -15.76 -29.99 6.92
CA VAL A 115 -14.93 -30.78 6.01
C VAL A 115 -15.62 -32.09 5.62
N ILE A 116 -16.34 -32.71 6.56
CA ILE A 116 -17.18 -33.88 6.27
C ILE A 116 -18.25 -33.52 5.24
N ALA A 117 -18.93 -32.38 5.38
CA ALA A 117 -19.92 -31.90 4.42
C ALA A 117 -19.29 -31.64 3.03
N ALA A 118 -18.17 -30.93 2.98
CA ALA A 118 -17.45 -30.63 1.73
C ALA A 118 -17.03 -31.91 0.96
N PHE A 119 -16.64 -32.97 1.68
CA PHE A 119 -16.31 -34.26 1.05
C PHE A 119 -17.55 -34.97 0.49
N GLN A 120 -18.71 -34.87 1.14
CA GLN A 120 -19.96 -35.44 0.61
C GLN A 120 -20.44 -34.69 -0.63
N GLU A 121 -20.28 -33.38 -0.66
CA GLU A 121 -20.57 -32.56 -1.85
C GLU A 121 -19.65 -32.94 -3.02
N ALA A 122 -18.35 -33.13 -2.76
CA ALA A 122 -17.40 -33.59 -3.77
C ALA A 122 -17.78 -34.97 -4.34
N LYS A 123 -18.31 -35.89 -3.51
CA LYS A 123 -18.86 -37.17 -3.97
C LYS A 123 -20.06 -37.04 -4.91
N GLY A 124 -20.93 -36.06 -4.65
CA GLY A 124 -22.05 -35.74 -5.54
C GLY A 124 -21.57 -35.25 -6.91
N ALA A 125 -20.58 -34.37 -6.93
CA ALA A 125 -20.00 -33.81 -8.15
C ALA A 125 -19.21 -34.83 -8.99
N ALA A 126 -18.61 -35.84 -8.35
CA ALA A 126 -17.80 -36.87 -9.02
C ALA A 126 -18.63 -38.02 -9.65
N ASN A 127 -19.96 -38.05 -9.49
CA ASN A 127 -20.80 -39.14 -9.99
C ASN A 127 -21.27 -38.92 -11.44
N PRO A 128 -20.92 -39.77 -12.43
CA PRO A 128 -21.31 -39.60 -13.83
C PRO A 128 -22.82 -39.64 -14.07
N ALA A 129 -23.60 -40.25 -13.17
CA ALA A 129 -25.07 -40.28 -13.25
C ALA A 129 -25.74 -38.92 -12.99
N ALA A 130 -25.01 -37.94 -12.43
CA ALA A 130 -25.48 -36.56 -12.28
C ALA A 130 -25.24 -35.72 -13.55
N ARG A 131 -24.37 -36.15 -14.48
CA ARG A 131 -24.07 -35.43 -15.73
C ARG A 131 -25.14 -35.56 -16.82
N ASN A 132 -26.19 -36.36 -16.60
CA ASN A 132 -27.16 -36.69 -17.66
C ASN A 132 -28.64 -36.66 -17.22
N ARG A 133 -28.98 -35.80 -16.24
CA ARG A 133 -30.37 -35.38 -16.07
C ARG A 133 -30.55 -34.08 -16.85
N ASN A 134 -31.33 -34.13 -17.93
CA ASN A 134 -32.13 -32.96 -18.29
C ASN A 134 -32.83 -32.51 -17.00
N PRO A 135 -32.73 -31.23 -16.60
CA PRO A 135 -33.44 -30.77 -15.42
C PRO A 135 -34.94 -31.00 -15.65
N ALA A 136 -35.57 -31.72 -14.73
CA ALA A 136 -36.98 -31.49 -14.48
C ALA A 136 -37.13 -30.02 -14.05
N PRO A 137 -38.25 -29.34 -14.33
CA PRO A 137 -38.41 -27.92 -14.00
C PRO A 137 -38.18 -27.75 -12.50
N SER A 138 -37.15 -26.99 -12.14
CA SER A 138 -37.02 -26.47 -10.78
C SER A 138 -37.77 -25.16 -10.73
N ASP A 139 -38.56 -24.93 -9.68
CA ASP A 139 -39.28 -23.67 -9.41
C ASP A 139 -38.32 -22.47 -9.14
N GLY A 140 -37.36 -22.22 -10.03
CA GLY A 140 -36.36 -21.16 -9.89
C GLY A 140 -35.80 -20.72 -11.23
N MET A 141 -35.09 -19.59 -11.24
CA MET A 141 -34.56 -18.96 -12.44
C MET A 141 -33.78 -19.93 -13.34
N GLU A 142 -34.11 -19.94 -14.63
CA GLU A 142 -33.41 -20.73 -15.63
C GLU A 142 -32.59 -19.80 -16.52
N CYS A 143 -31.29 -20.06 -16.66
CA CYS A 143 -30.39 -19.25 -17.49
C CYS A 143 -29.67 -20.08 -18.54
N SER A 144 -29.43 -19.47 -19.71
CA SER A 144 -28.50 -19.91 -20.74
C SER A 144 -27.27 -18.98 -20.75
N PRO A 145 -26.09 -19.42 -21.23
CA PRO A 145 -25.82 -20.66 -21.94
C PRO A 145 -25.48 -21.83 -21.00
N SER A 146 -25.69 -23.06 -21.47
CA SER A 146 -25.29 -24.30 -20.78
C SER A 146 -23.93 -24.83 -21.21
N VAL A 147 -23.18 -24.04 -21.99
CA VAL A 147 -21.83 -24.39 -22.44
C VAL A 147 -20.87 -24.40 -21.25
N THR A 148 -19.91 -25.31 -21.29
CA THR A 148 -18.88 -25.41 -20.24
C THR A 148 -17.61 -24.67 -20.63
N GLU A 149 -17.46 -24.30 -21.91
CA GLU A 149 -16.30 -23.59 -22.43
C GLU A 149 -16.70 -22.58 -23.52
N VAL A 150 -15.89 -21.52 -23.65
CA VAL A 150 -16.01 -20.49 -24.68
C VAL A 150 -14.63 -20.16 -25.25
N GLN A 151 -14.59 -19.70 -26.49
CA GLN A 151 -13.34 -19.31 -27.14
C GLN A 151 -12.82 -17.98 -26.59
N LEU A 152 -11.50 -17.80 -26.54
CA LEU A 152 -10.87 -16.51 -26.25
C LEU A 152 -11.44 -15.38 -27.11
N ASN A 153 -11.54 -14.19 -26.51
CA ASN A 153 -12.08 -12.98 -27.13
C ASN A 153 -13.54 -13.14 -27.60
N SER A 154 -14.32 -14.05 -27.00
CA SER A 154 -15.76 -14.17 -27.27
C SER A 154 -16.54 -13.41 -26.21
N PRO A 155 -17.53 -12.58 -26.57
CA PRO A 155 -18.50 -12.13 -25.59
C PRO A 155 -19.38 -13.31 -25.18
N VAL A 156 -19.93 -13.29 -23.96
CA VAL A 156 -20.79 -14.37 -23.45
C VAL A 156 -22.20 -13.84 -23.18
N PRO A 157 -23.15 -14.01 -24.12
CA PRO A 157 -24.56 -13.66 -23.92
C PRO A 157 -25.20 -14.57 -22.88
N ILE A 158 -25.81 -13.99 -21.85
CA ILE A 158 -26.55 -14.66 -20.77
C ILE A 158 -28.03 -14.27 -20.87
N SER A 159 -28.91 -15.26 -21.00
CA SER A 159 -30.36 -15.04 -21.03
C SER A 159 -31.03 -15.84 -19.92
N CYS A 160 -31.83 -15.18 -19.08
CA CYS A 160 -32.51 -15.79 -17.95
C CYS A 160 -34.02 -15.60 -18.02
N VAL A 161 -34.77 -16.62 -17.61
CA VAL A 161 -36.22 -16.57 -17.41
C VAL A 161 -36.50 -16.87 -15.94
N THR A 162 -37.38 -16.09 -15.32
CA THR A 162 -37.85 -16.31 -13.94
C THR A 162 -39.37 -16.21 -13.91
N GLY A 163 -40.00 -16.96 -13.01
CA GLY A 163 -41.43 -16.87 -12.73
C GLY A 163 -41.79 -15.68 -11.84
N GLU A 164 -40.80 -15.03 -11.23
CA GLU A 164 -40.98 -13.84 -10.39
C GLU A 164 -41.10 -12.56 -11.23
N SER A 165 -41.57 -11.48 -10.61
CA SER A 165 -41.65 -10.15 -11.24
C SER A 165 -40.64 -9.17 -10.62
N PRO A 166 -39.34 -9.33 -10.91
CA PRO A 166 -38.31 -8.46 -10.35
C PRO A 166 -38.36 -7.04 -10.92
N ALA A 167 -37.98 -6.07 -10.08
CA ALA A 167 -37.74 -4.71 -10.50
C ALA A 167 -36.45 -4.60 -11.31
N THR A 168 -35.41 -5.35 -10.92
CA THR A 168 -34.13 -5.42 -11.62
C THR A 168 -33.56 -6.84 -11.62
N VAL A 169 -32.80 -7.18 -12.66
CA VAL A 169 -32.03 -8.43 -12.71
C VAL A 169 -30.57 -8.09 -12.95
N GLU A 170 -29.69 -8.58 -12.08
CA GLU A 170 -28.25 -8.35 -12.12
C GLU A 170 -27.52 -9.62 -12.55
N LEU A 171 -26.74 -9.52 -13.63
CA LEU A 171 -25.68 -10.48 -13.98
C LEU A 171 -24.41 -10.06 -13.26
N ARG A 172 -23.78 -10.96 -12.51
CA ARG A 172 -22.47 -10.73 -11.93
C ARG A 172 -21.46 -11.73 -12.46
N TYR A 173 -20.26 -11.27 -12.80
CA TYR A 173 -19.19 -12.14 -13.29
C TYR A 173 -17.80 -11.73 -12.78
N ARG A 174 -16.82 -12.61 -12.99
CA ARG A 174 -15.38 -12.34 -12.79
C ARG A 174 -14.54 -13.34 -13.58
N ALA A 175 -13.42 -12.88 -14.15
CA ALA A 175 -12.51 -13.69 -14.95
C ALA A 175 -11.45 -14.45 -14.12
N GLU A 176 -11.30 -14.12 -12.84
CA GLU A 176 -10.32 -14.73 -11.92
C GLU A 176 -10.99 -15.13 -10.60
N GLU A 177 -10.53 -16.22 -9.97
CA GLU A 177 -11.11 -16.74 -8.73
C GLU A 177 -10.97 -15.77 -7.53
N SER A 178 -9.90 -14.95 -7.51
CA SER A 178 -9.70 -13.89 -6.51
C SER A 178 -10.11 -12.50 -7.00
N GLY A 179 -10.62 -12.38 -8.23
CA GLY A 179 -11.01 -11.10 -8.83
C GLY A 179 -12.30 -10.51 -8.23
N PRO A 180 -12.50 -9.19 -8.35
CA PRO A 180 -13.75 -8.54 -7.96
C PRO A 180 -14.90 -9.03 -8.85
N TRP A 181 -16.12 -9.04 -8.28
CA TRP A 181 -17.33 -9.31 -9.05
C TRP A 181 -17.77 -8.05 -9.78
N GLU A 182 -17.72 -8.08 -11.10
CA GLU A 182 -18.35 -7.08 -11.98
C GLU A 182 -19.85 -7.33 -12.04
N THR A 183 -20.66 -6.28 -12.23
CA THR A 183 -22.13 -6.34 -12.22
C THR A 183 -22.69 -5.60 -13.41
N ILE A 184 -23.58 -6.27 -14.16
CA ILE A 184 -24.30 -5.75 -15.31
C ILE A 184 -25.80 -5.84 -15.00
N ALA A 185 -26.51 -4.72 -15.15
CA ALA A 185 -27.97 -4.74 -15.17
C ALA A 185 -28.43 -5.39 -16.48
N MET A 186 -29.32 -6.38 -16.39
CA MET A 186 -29.86 -7.08 -17.55
C MET A 186 -31.09 -6.36 -18.09
N ASP A 187 -31.27 -6.40 -19.41
CA ASP A 187 -32.42 -5.82 -20.09
C ASP A 187 -33.57 -6.83 -20.21
N SER A 188 -34.80 -6.38 -19.96
CA SER A 188 -35.99 -7.22 -20.18
C SER A 188 -36.37 -7.24 -21.67
N VAL A 189 -36.09 -8.36 -22.34
CA VAL A 189 -36.32 -8.56 -23.78
C VAL A 189 -37.13 -9.82 -24.00
N GLY A 190 -38.33 -9.68 -24.61
CA GLY A 190 -39.12 -10.82 -25.08
C GLY A 190 -39.55 -11.82 -24.00
N GLY A 191 -39.70 -11.39 -22.73
CA GLY A 191 -40.01 -12.26 -21.60
C GLY A 191 -38.81 -12.95 -20.96
N SER A 192 -37.60 -12.57 -21.37
CA SER A 192 -36.32 -12.97 -20.77
C SER A 192 -35.53 -11.75 -20.31
N TRP A 193 -34.61 -11.95 -19.39
CA TRP A 193 -33.62 -10.95 -18.99
C TRP A 193 -32.31 -11.27 -19.69
N GLN A 194 -31.76 -10.31 -20.41
CA GLN A 194 -30.59 -10.50 -21.26
C GLN A 194 -29.46 -9.58 -20.83
N GLY A 195 -28.26 -10.15 -20.69
CA GLY A 195 -27.03 -9.43 -20.37
C GLY A 195 -25.86 -10.07 -21.09
N ARG A 196 -24.77 -9.33 -21.28
CA ARG A 196 -23.61 -9.83 -22.03
C ARG A 196 -22.35 -9.62 -21.21
N VAL A 197 -21.63 -10.71 -20.92
CA VAL A 197 -20.27 -10.60 -20.41
C VAL A 197 -19.37 -10.10 -21.57
N PRO A 198 -18.61 -9.01 -21.38
CA PRO A 198 -17.80 -8.42 -22.44
C PRO A 198 -16.58 -9.28 -22.79
N CYS A 199 -16.02 -9.07 -23.98
CA CYS A 199 -14.82 -9.76 -24.45
C CYS A 199 -13.61 -9.59 -23.53
N GLY A 200 -13.52 -8.46 -22.82
CA GLY A 200 -12.48 -8.21 -21.82
C GLY A 200 -12.37 -9.30 -20.76
N ALA A 201 -13.47 -9.96 -20.42
CA ALA A 201 -13.51 -11.04 -19.44
C ALA A 201 -13.06 -12.41 -20.00
N THR A 202 -12.88 -12.53 -21.32
CA THR A 202 -12.50 -13.76 -22.01
C THR A 202 -11.20 -13.62 -22.82
N VAL A 203 -10.38 -12.59 -22.55
CA VAL A 203 -9.11 -12.38 -23.27
C VAL A 203 -7.98 -13.34 -22.85
N SER A 204 -8.12 -14.02 -21.71
CA SER A 204 -7.12 -14.94 -21.16
C SER A 204 -7.71 -16.32 -20.90
N GLU A 205 -6.89 -17.36 -21.02
CA GLU A 205 -7.29 -18.72 -20.66
C GLU A 205 -7.54 -18.82 -19.15
N GLY A 206 -8.61 -19.48 -18.75
CA GLY A 206 -8.99 -19.53 -17.33
C GLY A 206 -10.43 -19.94 -17.10
N VAL A 207 -11.00 -19.53 -15.97
CA VAL A 207 -12.38 -19.81 -15.60
C VAL A 207 -13.13 -18.49 -15.40
N LEU A 208 -14.12 -18.25 -16.26
CA LEU A 208 -15.12 -17.22 -16.07
C LEU A 208 -16.17 -17.71 -15.06
N TYR A 209 -16.31 -17.01 -13.95
CA TYR A 209 -17.36 -17.26 -12.97
C TYR A 209 -18.50 -16.27 -13.15
N TRP A 210 -19.74 -16.74 -13.09
CA TRP A 210 -20.92 -15.87 -13.17
C TRP A 210 -22.09 -16.35 -12.30
N LEU A 211 -23.01 -15.44 -12.01
CA LEU A 211 -24.26 -15.69 -11.29
C LEU A 211 -25.29 -14.61 -11.67
N VAL A 212 -26.57 -14.87 -11.41
CA VAL A 212 -27.66 -13.91 -11.65
C VAL A 212 -28.53 -13.76 -10.40
N ARG A 213 -29.00 -12.54 -10.13
CA ARG A 213 -29.95 -12.22 -9.05
C ARG A 213 -31.12 -11.41 -9.61
N ALA A 214 -32.33 -11.88 -9.39
CA ALA A 214 -33.56 -11.09 -9.56
C ALA A 214 -33.88 -10.40 -8.23
N LEU A 215 -34.08 -9.09 -8.26
CA LEU A 215 -34.30 -8.25 -7.09
C LEU A 215 -35.66 -7.55 -7.16
N ASP A 216 -36.28 -7.30 -6.00
CA ASP A 216 -37.47 -6.45 -5.89
C ASP A 216 -37.11 -4.94 -5.85
N GLU A 217 -38.10 -4.08 -5.63
CA GLU A 217 -37.93 -2.62 -5.55
C GLU A 217 -37.03 -2.17 -4.37
N ASP A 218 -36.95 -2.98 -3.31
CA ASP A 218 -36.13 -2.72 -2.11
C ASP A 218 -34.70 -3.29 -2.25
N GLY A 219 -34.41 -4.01 -3.35
CA GLY A 219 -33.12 -4.64 -3.62
C GLY A 219 -32.94 -6.01 -2.97
N GLU A 220 -34.01 -6.61 -2.44
CA GLU A 220 -34.01 -7.94 -1.85
C GLU A 220 -34.12 -9.02 -2.94
N PRO A 221 -33.41 -10.16 -2.79
CA PRO A 221 -33.40 -11.20 -3.82
C PRO A 221 -34.73 -11.98 -3.86
N LEU A 222 -35.43 -11.91 -4.98
CA LEU A 222 -36.62 -12.71 -5.30
C LEU A 222 -36.27 -14.09 -5.86
N ASP A 223 -35.25 -14.15 -6.72
CA ASP A 223 -34.81 -15.38 -7.38
C ASP A 223 -33.32 -15.29 -7.76
N LYS A 224 -32.67 -16.41 -8.04
CA LYS A 224 -31.24 -16.45 -8.33
C LYS A 224 -30.83 -17.65 -9.20
N PHE A 225 -29.74 -17.46 -9.94
CA PHE A 225 -29.02 -18.52 -10.63
C PHE A 225 -27.55 -18.49 -10.21
N GLY A 226 -27.11 -19.49 -9.44
CA GLY A 226 -25.80 -19.50 -8.79
C GLY A 226 -25.71 -18.56 -7.56
N SER A 227 -24.53 -18.48 -6.95
CA SER A 227 -24.24 -17.58 -5.83
C SER A 227 -22.75 -17.24 -5.73
N LYS A 228 -22.36 -16.25 -4.91
CA LYS A 228 -20.93 -15.93 -4.72
C LYS A 228 -20.10 -17.09 -4.15
N ARG A 229 -20.74 -18.02 -3.41
CA ARG A 229 -20.09 -19.20 -2.83
C ARG A 229 -20.13 -20.43 -3.74
N GLU A 230 -21.08 -20.44 -4.68
CA GLU A 230 -21.25 -21.49 -5.67
C GLU A 230 -21.64 -20.83 -7.01
N PRO A 231 -20.67 -20.19 -7.69
CA PRO A 231 -20.93 -19.55 -8.97
C PRO A 231 -20.97 -20.57 -10.10
N ILE A 232 -21.55 -20.18 -11.23
CA ILE A 232 -21.49 -20.95 -12.47
C ILE A 232 -20.12 -20.70 -13.11
N SER A 233 -19.49 -21.75 -13.63
CA SER A 233 -18.15 -21.69 -14.22
C SER A 233 -18.19 -22.03 -15.70
N ILE A 234 -17.52 -21.22 -16.52
CA ILE A 234 -17.26 -21.47 -17.94
C ILE A 234 -15.74 -21.37 -18.15
N PHE A 235 -15.14 -22.36 -18.81
CA PHE A 235 -13.72 -22.32 -19.16
C PHE A 235 -13.48 -21.44 -20.39
N THR A 236 -12.52 -20.54 -20.33
CA THR A 236 -12.06 -19.77 -21.49
C THR A 236 -10.87 -20.48 -22.12
N VAL A 237 -10.99 -20.90 -23.38
CA VAL A 237 -10.00 -21.73 -24.09
C VAL A 237 -9.62 -21.12 -25.44
N GLU A 238 -8.41 -21.38 -25.94
CA GLU A 238 -7.96 -20.86 -27.26
C GLU A 238 -8.89 -21.26 -28.42
N LYS A 239 -9.46 -22.46 -28.36
CA LYS A 239 -10.43 -22.96 -29.34
C LYS A 239 -11.36 -23.97 -28.67
N THR A 240 -12.65 -23.88 -29.00
CA THR A 240 -13.68 -24.82 -28.53
C THR A 240 -14.38 -25.52 -29.70
N GLU A 241 -14.88 -26.73 -29.46
CA GLU A 241 -15.81 -27.42 -30.37
C GLU A 241 -17.29 -27.19 -30.00
N GLN A 242 -17.57 -26.52 -28.87
CA GLN A 242 -18.92 -26.17 -28.47
C GLN A 242 -19.46 -25.02 -29.32
N GLU A 243 -20.77 -25.03 -29.55
CA GLU A 243 -21.43 -23.96 -30.28
C GLU A 243 -21.34 -22.63 -29.51
N PRO A 244 -20.89 -21.53 -30.14
CA PRO A 244 -20.76 -20.26 -29.45
C PRO A 244 -22.09 -19.79 -28.84
N PRO A 245 -22.05 -19.27 -27.60
CA PRO A 245 -23.26 -18.84 -26.91
C PRO A 245 -23.91 -17.65 -27.63
N HIS A 246 -25.23 -17.67 -27.70
CA HIS A 246 -26.05 -16.67 -28.38
C HIS A 246 -27.37 -16.46 -27.62
N PHE A 247 -27.98 -15.28 -27.80
CA PHE A 247 -29.32 -15.05 -27.28
C PHE A 247 -30.34 -15.91 -28.04
N PRO A 248 -31.46 -16.31 -27.40
CA PRO A 248 -32.48 -17.10 -28.06
C PRO A 248 -33.01 -16.44 -29.34
N GLY A 249 -32.81 -17.09 -30.49
CA GLY A 249 -33.27 -16.61 -31.80
C GLY A 249 -32.31 -15.66 -32.52
N GLU A 250 -31.14 -15.36 -31.95
CA GLU A 250 -30.10 -14.55 -32.58
C GLU A 250 -28.91 -15.40 -33.05
N ALA A 251 -28.11 -14.88 -33.98
CA ALA A 251 -26.85 -15.51 -34.34
C ALA A 251 -25.81 -15.30 -33.23
N ALA A 252 -24.83 -16.21 -33.15
CA ALA A 252 -23.69 -16.03 -32.25
C ALA A 252 -22.96 -14.70 -32.52
N PRO A 253 -22.61 -13.94 -31.47
CA PRO A 253 -21.75 -12.79 -31.62
C PRO A 253 -20.43 -13.18 -32.29
N GLU A 254 -19.85 -12.25 -33.05
CA GLU A 254 -18.51 -12.44 -33.60
C GLU A 254 -17.45 -12.41 -32.48
N LEU A 255 -16.32 -13.08 -32.74
CA LEU A 255 -15.13 -12.95 -31.90
C LEU A 255 -14.64 -11.51 -31.98
N CYS A 256 -14.31 -10.93 -30.83
CA CYS A 256 -13.64 -9.64 -30.78
C CYS A 256 -12.26 -9.76 -31.43
N ASP A 257 -11.98 -8.88 -32.40
CA ASP A 257 -10.74 -8.89 -33.20
C ASP A 257 -9.56 -8.20 -32.49
N GLY A 258 -9.63 -8.04 -31.17
CA GLY A 258 -8.67 -7.26 -30.38
C GLY A 258 -8.71 -5.76 -30.70
N SER A 259 -9.68 -5.29 -31.49
CA SER A 259 -9.84 -3.88 -31.88
C SER A 259 -11.13 -3.22 -31.40
N GLU A 260 -11.90 -3.84 -30.51
CA GLU A 260 -12.91 -3.11 -29.71
C GLU A 260 -12.27 -2.31 -28.55
N ALA A 261 -11.15 -1.66 -28.85
CA ALA A 261 -10.79 -0.43 -28.18
C ALA A 261 -11.52 0.67 -28.96
N GLY A 262 -12.52 1.29 -28.33
CA GLY A 262 -13.20 2.56 -28.62
C GLY A 262 -13.23 3.17 -30.03
N THR A 263 -14.27 3.93 -30.33
CA THR A 263 -14.26 4.89 -31.45
C THR A 263 -12.93 5.64 -31.51
N ALA A 264 -12.28 5.68 -32.67
CA ALA A 264 -11.03 6.45 -32.81
C ALA A 264 -11.30 7.94 -32.59
N CYS A 265 -10.41 8.62 -31.89
CA CYS A 265 -10.55 10.03 -31.52
C CYS A 265 -9.21 10.76 -31.61
N GLU A 266 -9.26 12.07 -31.87
CA GLU A 266 -8.10 12.95 -31.70
C GLU A 266 -8.28 13.86 -30.47
N VAL A 267 -9.54 14.18 -30.13
CA VAL A 267 -9.93 14.97 -28.97
C VAL A 267 -11.13 14.35 -28.24
N ASP A 268 -11.33 14.70 -26.97
CA ASP A 268 -12.42 14.17 -26.14
C ASP A 268 -13.82 14.38 -26.73
N ALA A 269 -14.01 15.43 -27.55
CA ALA A 269 -15.28 15.73 -28.20
C ALA A 269 -15.64 14.77 -29.35
N ASP A 270 -14.68 13.98 -29.81
CA ASP A 270 -14.90 12.94 -30.83
C ASP A 270 -15.54 11.68 -30.24
N CYS A 271 -15.64 11.60 -28.90
CA CYS A 271 -16.22 10.48 -28.18
C CYS A 271 -17.69 10.77 -27.83
N ASP A 272 -18.61 9.91 -28.30
CA ASP A 272 -20.03 9.97 -27.93
C ASP A 272 -20.24 9.81 -26.41
N ALA A 273 -19.33 9.08 -25.76
CA ALA A 273 -19.13 9.04 -24.31
C ALA A 273 -17.68 8.59 -23.99
N GLY A 274 -17.07 9.14 -22.93
CA GLY A 274 -15.69 8.82 -22.52
C GLY A 274 -14.68 9.95 -22.78
N VAL A 275 -13.38 9.61 -22.72
CA VAL A 275 -12.26 10.53 -23.01
C VAL A 275 -11.31 9.91 -24.02
N CYS A 276 -10.61 10.74 -24.78
CA CYS A 276 -9.70 10.29 -25.82
C CYS A 276 -8.33 9.93 -25.24
N VAL A 277 -8.00 8.65 -25.23
CA VAL A 277 -6.72 8.15 -24.73
C VAL A 277 -6.00 7.40 -25.86
N SER A 278 -4.83 7.92 -26.24
CA SER A 278 -3.97 7.29 -27.26
C SER A 278 -4.64 6.98 -28.60
N GLY A 279 -5.58 7.83 -29.03
CA GLY A 279 -6.27 7.68 -30.32
C GLY A 279 -7.59 6.93 -30.24
N THR A 280 -8.08 6.60 -29.04
CA THR A 280 -9.22 5.72 -28.83
C THR A 280 -10.12 6.21 -27.70
N CYS A 281 -11.43 6.17 -27.90
CA CYS A 281 -12.43 6.58 -26.90
C CYS A 281 -12.54 5.54 -25.79
N GLU A 282 -11.99 5.84 -24.63
CA GLU A 282 -12.13 5.00 -23.45
C GLU A 282 -13.32 5.49 -22.62
N PHE A 283 -14.26 4.58 -22.35
CA PHE A 283 -15.32 4.83 -21.39
C PHE A 283 -14.68 4.89 -20.00
N LEU A 284 -14.80 6.05 -19.35
CA LEU A 284 -14.60 6.09 -17.91
C LEU A 284 -15.72 5.25 -17.32
N GLU A 285 -15.42 4.00 -16.94
CA GLU A 285 -16.28 3.23 -16.05
C GLU A 285 -16.63 4.17 -14.90
N ASP A 286 -17.93 4.38 -14.68
CA ASP A 286 -18.44 5.00 -13.47
C ASP A 286 -17.65 4.41 -12.31
N ALA A 287 -17.08 5.29 -11.47
CA ALA A 287 -16.21 4.97 -10.36
C ALA A 287 -16.77 3.79 -9.55
N GLY A 288 -16.45 2.58 -10.01
CA GLY A 288 -16.73 1.35 -9.31
C GLY A 288 -15.97 1.48 -8.01
N THR A 289 -16.59 1.02 -6.94
CA THR A 289 -16.03 0.94 -5.59
C THR A 289 -14.79 0.05 -5.61
N GLY A 290 -13.71 0.54 -6.21
CA GLY A 290 -12.40 -0.06 -6.21
C GLY A 290 -11.98 -0.02 -4.76
N THR A 291 -11.77 -1.19 -4.19
CA THR A 291 -11.29 -1.34 -2.81
C THR A 291 -10.09 -0.42 -2.63
N SER A 292 -10.34 0.71 -1.99
CA SER A 292 -9.36 1.75 -1.83
C SER A 292 -8.27 1.19 -0.92
N ARG A 293 -7.07 1.00 -1.45
CA ARG A 293 -5.96 0.38 -0.72
C ARG A 293 -5.30 1.39 0.22
N PRO A 294 -4.86 0.97 1.41
CA PRO A 294 -4.10 1.86 2.29
C PRO A 294 -2.72 2.15 1.71
N TRP A 295 -2.20 3.34 2.02
CA TRP A 295 -0.90 3.80 1.55
C TRP A 295 0.07 3.92 2.71
N VAL A 296 1.30 3.50 2.48
CA VAL A 296 2.44 3.79 3.35
C VAL A 296 3.45 4.66 2.61
N ALA A 297 4.14 5.54 3.33
CA ALA A 297 5.19 6.36 2.75
C ALA A 297 6.33 6.62 3.72
N LEU A 298 7.53 6.75 3.18
CA LEU A 298 8.70 7.26 3.89
C LEU A 298 9.17 8.54 3.20
N THR A 299 9.19 9.64 3.93
CA THR A 299 9.45 10.99 3.40
C THR A 299 10.50 11.72 4.20
N TYR A 300 11.29 12.54 3.51
CA TYR A 300 12.19 13.52 4.11
C TYR A 300 11.56 14.90 4.00
N ALA A 301 11.59 15.69 5.07
CA ALA A 301 11.00 17.01 5.12
C ALA A 301 11.96 18.06 5.67
N PHE A 302 11.80 19.30 5.19
CA PHE A 302 12.54 20.46 5.69
C PHE A 302 11.53 21.44 6.29
N ASP A 303 11.81 21.96 7.48
CA ASP A 303 11.01 23.03 8.05
C ASP A 303 11.60 24.38 7.65
N ILE A 304 10.73 25.26 7.19
CA ILE A 304 11.07 26.61 6.76
C ILE A 304 10.23 27.58 7.59
N ALA A 305 10.87 28.29 8.50
CA ALA A 305 10.20 29.20 9.42
C ALA A 305 10.17 30.64 8.89
N LEU A 306 9.05 31.33 9.10
CA LEU A 306 8.90 32.76 8.80
C LEU A 306 9.29 33.60 10.02
N GLY A 307 10.43 34.29 9.95
CA GLY A 307 10.85 35.28 10.93
C GLY A 307 10.19 36.64 10.67
N LEU A 308 9.68 37.29 11.70
CA LEU A 308 9.00 38.59 11.61
C LEU A 308 9.94 39.81 11.79
N GLY A 309 11.24 39.56 12.00
CA GLY A 309 12.23 40.61 12.23
C GLY A 309 12.21 41.09 13.68
N GLU A 310 13.28 40.82 14.41
CA GLU A 310 13.37 41.10 15.85
C GLU A 310 14.75 41.65 16.18
N LYS A 311 14.80 42.63 17.09
CA LYS A 311 16.05 43.29 17.48
C LYS A 311 16.45 42.88 18.89
N GLY A 312 17.76 42.85 19.12
CA GLY A 312 18.34 42.58 20.43
C GLY A 312 17.95 41.22 21.01
N VAL A 313 17.84 40.18 20.17
CA VAL A 313 17.28 38.88 20.58
C VAL A 313 18.13 38.17 21.64
N CYS A 314 19.42 38.50 21.72
CA CYS A 314 20.36 37.96 22.70
C CYS A 314 20.59 38.87 23.91
N SER A 315 19.82 39.95 24.09
CA SER A 315 19.88 40.81 25.28
C SER A 315 19.31 40.11 26.52
N LEU A 316 19.80 40.45 27.71
CA LEU A 316 19.32 39.85 28.98
C LEU A 316 17.84 40.13 29.27
N ASP A 317 17.34 41.28 28.80
CA ASP A 317 15.95 41.69 28.96
C ASP A 317 15.05 41.26 27.77
N SER A 318 15.59 40.44 26.86
CA SER A 318 14.90 39.99 25.64
C SER A 318 13.68 39.12 25.96
N THR A 319 12.50 39.55 25.51
CA THR A 319 11.26 38.75 25.60
C THR A 319 10.89 38.09 24.26
N THR A 320 11.85 38.01 23.32
CA THR A 320 11.65 37.56 21.95
C THR A 320 11.48 36.04 21.82
N GLY A 321 11.88 35.30 22.87
CA GLY A 321 11.80 33.84 22.93
C GLY A 321 12.91 33.14 22.15
N TYR A 322 14.03 33.83 21.91
CA TYR A 322 15.26 33.22 21.39
C TYR A 322 16.18 32.79 22.52
N ASP A 323 16.79 31.62 22.36
CA ASP A 323 17.91 31.17 23.16
C ASP A 323 19.21 31.39 22.37
N CYS A 324 20.20 32.09 22.94
CA CYS A 324 21.46 32.42 22.27
C CYS A 324 22.64 31.64 22.84
N PHE A 325 23.43 31.04 21.94
CA PHE A 325 24.61 30.24 22.27
C PHE A 325 25.83 30.80 21.55
N ILE A 326 26.93 31.01 22.29
CA ILE A 326 28.17 31.51 21.70
C ILE A 326 28.79 30.40 20.82
N GLN A 327 29.10 30.68 19.55
CA GLN A 327 29.72 29.73 18.62
C GLN A 327 31.22 29.41 18.92
N ALA A 328 31.76 29.82 20.08
CA ALA A 328 33.19 29.70 20.41
C ALA A 328 33.75 28.26 20.36
N ALA A 329 32.90 27.23 20.14
CA ALA A 329 33.24 25.82 20.18
C ALA A 329 33.28 25.08 18.82
N ARG A 330 33.17 25.71 17.63
CA ARG A 330 33.40 24.92 16.38
C ARG A 330 34.85 24.44 16.19
N ARG A 331 35.80 24.88 17.04
CA ARG A 331 37.21 24.44 17.03
C ARG A 331 37.63 23.58 18.22
N ASP A 332 36.82 23.47 19.27
CA ASP A 332 37.16 22.65 20.44
C ASP A 332 36.03 21.65 20.75
N PRO A 333 36.21 20.36 20.43
CA PRO A 333 35.18 19.33 20.64
C PRO A 333 34.86 19.05 22.12
N PHE A 334 35.54 19.72 23.07
CA PHE A 334 35.34 19.55 24.50
C PHE A 334 34.52 20.66 25.16
N ILE A 335 34.16 21.73 24.44
CA ILE A 335 33.34 22.83 24.99
C ILE A 335 31.92 22.68 24.44
N SER A 336 30.99 22.22 25.27
CA SER A 336 29.56 22.26 24.95
C SER A 336 29.10 23.73 24.86
N GLU A 337 28.25 24.04 23.89
CA GLU A 337 27.60 25.35 23.68
C GLU A 337 27.23 26.00 25.02
N VAL A 338 28.00 27.02 25.42
CA VAL A 338 27.83 27.69 26.70
C VAL A 338 26.65 28.65 26.53
N PRO A 339 25.59 28.52 27.36
CA PRO A 339 24.51 29.48 27.39
C PRO A 339 25.07 30.87 27.67
N TYR A 340 24.73 31.84 26.85
CA TYR A 340 25.23 33.19 27.02
C TYR A 340 24.47 33.92 28.14
N GLY A 341 25.23 34.56 29.03
CA GLY A 341 24.70 35.35 30.15
C GLY A 341 25.37 36.72 30.29
N GLY A 342 26.05 37.21 29.24
CA GLY A 342 26.61 38.55 29.20
C GLY A 342 25.55 39.62 28.88
N ASP A 343 25.89 40.89 29.04
CA ASP A 343 24.99 42.04 28.78
C ASP A 343 25.42 42.76 27.47
N PRO A 344 24.90 42.33 26.30
CA PRO A 344 25.33 42.87 25.02
C PRO A 344 24.78 44.28 24.78
N HIS A 345 25.47 45.07 23.96
CA HIS A 345 25.03 46.43 23.67
C HIS A 345 23.63 46.44 23.03
N PRO A 346 22.68 47.28 23.48
CA PRO A 346 21.28 47.22 23.03
C PRO A 346 21.09 47.32 21.51
N ASP A 347 21.88 48.15 20.83
CA ASP A 347 21.82 48.31 19.36
C ASP A 347 22.47 47.14 18.59
N PHE A 348 23.28 46.32 19.26
CA PHE A 348 24.11 45.24 18.67
C PHE A 348 23.92 43.90 19.39
N ALA A 349 22.78 43.70 20.06
CA ALA A 349 22.45 42.49 20.81
C ALA A 349 21.85 41.36 19.93
N GLY A 350 22.25 41.28 18.66
CA GLY A 350 21.74 40.33 17.67
C GLY A 350 20.41 40.77 17.08
N ASN A 351 20.42 41.17 15.81
CA ASN A 351 19.22 41.55 15.07
C ASN A 351 18.88 40.46 14.06
N VAL A 352 17.70 39.85 14.20
CA VAL A 352 17.18 38.88 13.24
C VAL A 352 16.40 39.65 12.18
N GLU A 353 16.80 39.55 10.92
CA GLU A 353 16.03 40.11 9.82
C GLU A 353 14.74 39.31 9.57
N ALA A 354 13.68 40.01 9.18
CA ALA A 354 12.46 39.36 8.71
C ALA A 354 12.75 38.55 7.44
N GLY A 355 12.16 37.36 7.33
CA GLY A 355 12.34 36.53 6.15
C GLY A 355 12.24 35.04 6.44
N ILE A 356 12.63 34.28 5.44
CA ILE A 356 12.56 32.83 5.44
C ILE A 356 13.85 32.26 6.03
N LYS A 357 13.74 31.44 7.08
CA LYS A 357 14.89 30.79 7.73
C LYS A 357 14.71 29.28 7.71
N LEU A 358 15.80 28.56 7.48
CA LEU A 358 15.79 27.10 7.59
C LEU A 358 15.69 26.72 9.07
N ALA A 359 14.87 25.72 9.36
CA ALA A 359 14.65 25.22 10.70
C ALA A 359 15.00 23.71 10.73
N THR A 360 14.31 22.96 11.59
CA THR A 360 14.50 21.53 11.75
C THR A 360 14.25 20.73 10.47
N GLN A 361 14.87 19.55 10.38
CA GLN A 361 14.68 18.61 9.26
C GLN A 361 14.13 17.29 9.81
N ARG A 362 13.41 16.52 8.99
CA ARG A 362 12.62 15.37 9.47
C ARG A 362 12.68 14.16 8.55
N LEU A 363 12.65 12.98 9.15
CA LEU A 363 12.35 11.71 8.50
C LEU A 363 11.01 11.19 9.02
N LEU A 364 10.06 10.95 8.13
CA LEU A 364 8.66 10.73 8.46
C LEU A 364 8.12 9.47 7.77
N ALA A 365 7.55 8.56 8.57
CA ALA A 365 6.74 7.45 8.10
C ALA A 365 5.26 7.84 8.15
N THR A 366 4.52 7.54 7.09
CA THR A 366 3.09 7.85 6.95
C THR A 366 2.31 6.58 6.71
N TYR A 367 1.12 6.49 7.30
CA TYR A 367 0.08 5.52 6.93
C TYR A 367 -1.22 6.27 6.67
N ASP A 368 -1.83 6.07 5.50
CA ASP A 368 -3.11 6.66 5.13
C ASP A 368 -4.10 5.54 4.74
N HIS A 369 -5.22 5.47 5.45
CA HIS A 369 -6.32 4.57 5.18
C HIS A 369 -7.44 5.32 4.45
N PRO A 370 -7.79 4.95 3.22
CA PRO A 370 -8.92 5.52 2.53
C PRO A 370 -10.25 5.11 3.20
N LEU A 371 -11.12 6.09 3.44
CA LEU A 371 -12.48 5.91 3.95
C LEU A 371 -13.51 5.91 2.83
N THR A 372 -13.22 6.63 1.75
CA THR A 372 -14.02 6.72 0.53
C THR A 372 -13.07 6.89 -0.66
N ASP A 373 -13.59 6.90 -1.88
CA ASP A 373 -12.80 7.17 -3.08
C ASP A 373 -12.17 8.57 -3.12
N LYS A 374 -12.59 9.48 -2.23
CA LYS A 374 -12.08 10.86 -2.19
C LYS A 374 -11.50 11.26 -0.85
N VAL A 375 -11.64 10.44 0.19
CA VAL A 375 -11.23 10.80 1.55
C VAL A 375 -10.38 9.70 2.13
N SER A 376 -9.23 10.07 2.69
CA SER A 376 -8.43 9.17 3.52
C SER A 376 -8.09 9.81 4.86
N VAL A 377 -7.96 8.98 5.89
CA VAL A 377 -7.47 9.39 7.21
C VAL A 377 -6.22 8.60 7.54
N GLY A 378 -5.29 9.23 8.23
CA GLY A 378 -3.98 8.65 8.43
C GLY A 378 -3.24 9.26 9.61
N GLY A 379 -2.05 8.75 9.81
CA GLY A 379 -1.12 9.27 10.78
C GLY A 379 0.29 9.34 10.23
N ARG A 380 1.09 10.23 10.80
CA ARG A 380 2.52 10.36 10.54
C ARG A 380 3.29 10.24 11.84
N VAL A 381 4.39 9.52 11.80
CA VAL A 381 5.36 9.43 12.89
C VAL A 381 6.76 9.67 12.34
N GLY A 382 7.61 10.34 13.09
CA GLY A 382 8.98 10.51 12.66
C GLY A 382 9.89 11.19 13.66
N LEU A 383 11.10 11.43 13.19
CA LEU A 383 12.19 12.03 13.96
C LEU A 383 12.64 13.31 13.27
N ALA A 384 12.76 14.38 14.06
CA ALA A 384 13.33 15.65 13.71
C ALA A 384 14.76 15.77 14.23
N PHE A 385 15.60 16.49 13.50
CA PHE A 385 17.00 16.73 13.81
C PHE A 385 17.37 18.18 13.46
N LEU A 386 18.57 18.60 13.88
CA LEU A 386 19.01 20.00 13.86
C LEU A 386 18.16 20.94 14.72
N GLY A 387 17.60 20.41 15.81
CA GLY A 387 16.95 21.23 16.84
C GLY A 387 17.96 21.94 17.73
N GLY A 388 17.49 22.93 18.49
CA GLY A 388 18.33 23.73 19.37
C GLY A 388 18.87 22.93 20.56
N PRO A 389 20.02 23.35 21.10
CA PRO A 389 20.60 22.72 22.28
C PRO A 389 19.77 22.95 23.54
N THR A 390 20.11 22.24 24.60
CA THR A 390 19.53 22.43 25.93
C THR A 390 19.92 23.82 26.46
N GLY A 391 18.95 24.73 26.60
CA GLY A 391 19.17 26.06 27.16
C GLY A 391 19.74 26.00 28.59
N GLY A 392 20.63 26.93 28.91
CA GLY A 392 21.21 27.09 30.25
C GLY A 392 20.17 27.41 31.31
N GLN A 393 20.42 26.95 32.54
CA GLN A 393 19.55 27.12 33.72
C GLN A 393 18.08 26.69 33.51
N GLY A 394 17.87 25.45 33.03
CA GLY A 394 16.56 24.79 33.12
C GLY A 394 15.70 24.83 31.85
N GLY A 395 16.28 25.18 30.70
CA GLY A 395 15.62 25.03 29.41
C GLY A 395 15.28 23.57 29.10
N SER A 396 14.09 23.32 28.53
CA SER A 396 13.72 21.96 28.10
C SER A 396 14.59 21.49 26.92
N PRO A 397 14.96 20.21 26.83
CA PRO A 397 15.63 19.69 25.64
C PRO A 397 14.73 19.77 24.41
N PHE A 398 15.36 19.81 23.22
CA PHE A 398 14.67 19.65 21.94
C PHE A 398 13.86 18.35 21.93
N MET A 399 12.62 18.40 21.43
CA MET A 399 11.76 17.23 21.26
C MET A 399 11.86 16.73 19.82
N PRO A 400 12.62 15.66 19.54
CA PRO A 400 12.79 15.17 18.17
C PRO A 400 11.57 14.42 17.64
N LEU A 401 10.55 14.16 18.46
CA LEU A 401 9.37 13.41 18.01
C LEU A 401 8.47 14.26 17.11
N HIS A 402 8.07 13.69 15.98
CA HIS A 402 6.95 14.15 15.17
C HIS A 402 5.82 13.12 15.23
N LEU A 403 4.62 13.56 15.56
CA LEU A 403 3.41 12.75 15.56
C LEU A 403 2.24 13.59 15.04
N ASP A 404 1.56 13.15 13.98
CA ASP A 404 0.41 13.87 13.45
C ASP A 404 -0.73 12.93 13.03
N ALA A 405 -1.96 13.39 13.22
CA ALA A 405 -3.16 12.81 12.63
C ALA A 405 -3.59 13.68 11.45
N ARG A 406 -3.88 13.06 10.31
CA ARG A 406 -4.17 13.75 9.05
C ARG A 406 -5.41 13.22 8.36
N ALA A 407 -6.08 14.12 7.64
CA ALA A 407 -7.13 13.79 6.69
C ALA A 407 -6.77 14.37 5.33
N LYS A 408 -6.93 13.58 4.27
CA LYS A 408 -6.73 14.01 2.89
C LYS A 408 -8.05 13.98 2.13
N TYR A 409 -8.22 14.98 1.28
CA TYR A 409 -9.22 14.98 0.23
C TYR A 409 -8.52 14.87 -1.12
N TRP A 410 -8.79 13.79 -1.84
CA TRP A 410 -8.18 13.46 -3.11
C TRP A 410 -8.97 14.10 -4.25
N LEU A 411 -8.28 14.80 -5.15
CA LEU A 411 -8.91 15.39 -6.33
C LEU A 411 -9.21 14.31 -7.38
N LYS A 412 -8.39 13.25 -7.42
CA LYS A 412 -8.63 11.99 -8.15
C LYS A 412 -9.00 10.86 -7.18
N SER A 413 -9.31 9.66 -7.67
CA SER A 413 -9.66 8.55 -6.76
C SER A 413 -8.49 8.21 -5.82
N ALA A 414 -8.75 8.09 -4.52
CA ALA A 414 -7.80 7.82 -3.44
C ALA A 414 -7.09 6.45 -3.58
N GLY A 415 -7.66 5.56 -4.38
CA GLY A 415 -7.13 4.21 -4.63
C GLY A 415 -6.07 4.13 -5.72
N GLY A 416 -5.89 5.19 -6.51
CA GLY A 416 -4.92 5.19 -7.62
C GLY A 416 -5.18 4.09 -8.65
N ASN A 417 -6.10 4.30 -9.59
CA ASN A 417 -6.43 3.30 -10.61
C ASN A 417 -5.39 3.33 -11.76
N GLY A 418 -4.15 2.94 -11.45
CA GLY A 418 -3.04 2.83 -12.40
C GLY A 418 -1.99 3.93 -12.28
N ARG A 419 -1.08 3.97 -13.25
CA ARG A 419 0.03 4.93 -13.28
C ARG A 419 -0.47 6.37 -13.45
N GLY A 420 0.24 7.32 -12.86
CA GLY A 420 -0.03 8.74 -13.07
C GLY A 420 -0.02 9.58 -11.81
N PHE A 421 -0.51 10.81 -11.94
CA PHE A 421 -0.49 11.82 -10.89
C PHE A 421 -1.82 11.94 -10.17
N TYR A 422 -1.79 11.80 -8.83
CA TYR A 422 -2.93 11.81 -7.90
C TYR A 422 -2.78 12.94 -6.88
N PRO A 423 -3.36 14.13 -7.17
CA PRO A 423 -3.25 15.28 -6.28
C PRO A 423 -4.29 15.24 -5.16
N TYR A 424 -3.94 15.82 -4.01
CA TYR A 424 -4.80 15.94 -2.84
C TYR A 424 -4.53 17.23 -2.06
N VAL A 425 -5.52 17.63 -1.26
CA VAL A 425 -5.35 18.59 -0.16
C VAL A 425 -5.35 17.84 1.17
N VAL A 426 -4.63 18.35 2.16
CA VAL A 426 -4.47 17.70 3.46
C VAL A 426 -4.66 18.71 4.58
N GLY A 427 -5.33 18.28 5.65
CA GLY A 427 -5.30 18.94 6.95
C GLY A 427 -4.72 17.99 7.99
N SER A 428 -3.90 18.50 8.91
CA SER A 428 -3.39 17.69 10.02
C SER A 428 -3.26 18.48 11.31
N LEU A 429 -3.16 17.74 12.42
CA LEU A 429 -2.88 18.27 13.73
C LEU A 429 -1.98 17.31 14.48
N GLY A 430 -1.10 17.84 15.32
CA GLY A 430 -0.10 16.98 15.91
C GLY A 430 0.80 17.62 16.94
N LEU A 431 1.82 16.83 17.29
CA LEU A 431 2.90 17.17 18.19
C LEU A 431 4.21 17.12 17.42
N ALA A 432 4.88 18.26 17.33
CA ALA A 432 6.19 18.41 16.74
C ALA A 432 6.81 19.68 17.29
N GLN A 433 8.11 19.65 17.59
CA GLN A 433 8.86 20.88 17.85
C GLN A 433 9.53 21.34 16.55
N VAL A 434 9.49 22.65 16.29
CA VAL A 434 10.25 23.31 15.22
C VAL A 434 11.13 24.35 15.87
N ASP A 435 12.44 24.24 15.64
CA ASP A 435 13.42 25.21 16.12
C ASP A 435 14.04 25.89 14.90
N MET A 436 13.89 27.22 14.83
CA MET A 436 14.51 28.04 13.80
C MET A 436 15.88 28.51 14.30
N ALA A 437 16.93 28.24 13.55
CA ALA A 437 18.29 28.66 13.87
C ALA A 437 18.70 29.88 13.03
N VAL A 438 19.30 30.87 13.65
CA VAL A 438 19.86 32.05 12.98
C VAL A 438 21.25 32.31 13.54
N GLU A 439 22.23 32.41 12.64
CA GLU A 439 23.55 32.90 12.98
C GLU A 439 23.52 34.43 13.09
N LEU A 440 23.99 34.95 14.22
CA LEU A 440 23.96 36.39 14.54
C LEU A 440 25.32 36.87 15.00
N GLU A 441 25.58 38.14 14.76
CA GLU A 441 26.72 38.86 15.34
C GLU A 441 26.23 39.69 16.52
N VAL A 442 26.94 39.56 17.66
CA VAL A 442 26.65 40.29 18.89
C VAL A 442 27.91 41.04 19.33
N ILE A 443 27.73 42.30 19.73
CA ILE A 443 28.82 43.14 20.24
C ILE A 443 28.61 43.40 21.72
N GLU A 444 29.62 43.06 22.52
CA GLU A 444 29.74 43.46 23.92
C GLU A 444 30.71 44.64 24.02
N CYS A 445 30.25 45.77 24.57
CA CYS A 445 31.09 46.97 24.72
C CYS A 445 31.79 47.04 26.11
N ASP A 446 31.86 45.95 26.91
CA ASP A 446 32.39 45.99 28.29
C ASP A 446 33.36 44.83 28.68
N TYR A 447 33.87 44.04 27.73
CA TYR A 447 34.60 42.80 28.10
C TYR A 447 36.12 43.00 28.27
N VAL A 448 36.58 43.14 29.53
CA VAL A 448 38.00 42.99 29.91
C VAL A 448 38.25 41.56 30.42
N SER A 449 38.91 40.71 29.62
CA SER A 449 40.02 39.81 30.02
C SER A 449 40.22 38.60 29.08
N GLU A 450 41.48 38.43 28.70
CA GLU A 450 42.17 37.20 28.24
C GLU A 450 41.57 36.34 27.11
N GLY A 451 42.05 36.61 25.88
CA GLY A 451 42.51 35.51 25.01
C GLY A 451 41.63 35.02 23.85
N ILE A 452 40.95 35.90 23.09
CA ILE A 452 40.21 35.48 21.86
C ILE A 452 40.78 36.17 20.59
N PRO A 453 40.90 35.47 19.44
CA PRO A 453 41.71 35.94 18.31
C PRO A 453 41.05 37.08 17.53
N ARG A 454 41.87 38.08 17.17
CA ARG A 454 41.52 39.15 16.24
C ARG A 454 41.37 38.59 14.82
N HIS A 455 40.14 38.50 14.31
CA HIS A 455 39.93 38.48 12.87
C HIS A 455 39.58 39.90 12.42
N ALA A 456 40.59 40.54 11.84
CA ALA A 456 40.57 41.91 11.36
C ALA A 456 39.84 42.00 10.01
N ASN A 457 38.88 42.92 9.92
CA ASN A 457 38.52 43.63 8.71
C ASN A 457 38.35 45.12 9.07
N ASP A 458 38.71 46.00 8.14
CA ASP A 458 38.98 47.44 8.37
C ASP A 458 37.74 48.30 8.72
N ASP A 459 36.54 47.70 8.86
CA ASP A 459 35.30 48.37 9.34
C ASP A 459 35.16 48.39 10.87
N PHE A 460 36.07 47.74 11.60
CA PHE A 460 36.03 47.64 13.06
C PHE A 460 36.13 49.01 13.76
N GLY A 461 36.84 49.98 13.16
CA GLY A 461 37.00 51.33 13.72
C GLY A 461 35.70 52.14 13.77
N ASP A 462 34.80 51.94 12.80
CA ASP A 462 33.52 52.64 12.72
C ASP A 462 32.49 52.06 13.71
N LEU A 463 32.54 50.73 13.92
CA LEU A 463 31.72 50.03 14.92
C LEU A 463 32.10 50.41 16.36
N VAL A 464 33.39 50.53 16.66
CA VAL A 464 33.88 51.00 17.96
C VAL A 464 33.45 52.45 18.22
N GLN A 465 33.47 53.32 17.21
CA GLN A 465 32.96 54.69 17.38
C GLN A 465 31.43 54.75 17.56
N LYS A 466 30.68 53.82 16.96
CA LYS A 466 29.23 53.69 17.19
C LYS A 466 28.90 53.19 18.60
N CYS A 467 29.64 52.23 19.19
CA CYS A 467 29.55 51.88 20.63
C CYS A 467 29.81 53.12 21.50
N LYS A 468 30.79 53.98 21.14
CA LYS A 468 31.19 55.16 21.93
C LYS A 468 30.21 56.34 21.85
N THR A 469 29.37 56.41 20.83
CA THR A 469 28.53 57.60 20.53
C THR A 469 27.01 57.34 20.66
N SER A 470 26.57 56.09 20.87
CA SER A 470 25.15 55.76 21.07
C SER A 470 24.72 55.99 22.54
N PRO A 471 23.60 56.67 22.82
CA PRO A 471 23.17 57.01 24.17
C PRO A 471 22.30 55.92 24.83
N ALA A 472 22.65 54.63 24.68
CA ALA A 472 21.86 53.53 25.23
C ALA A 472 22.35 53.07 26.61
N SER A 473 21.54 53.39 27.63
CA SER A 473 21.44 52.78 28.98
C SER A 473 22.71 52.69 29.84
N GLY A 474 23.12 53.81 30.44
CA GLY A 474 22.90 54.05 31.88
C GLY A 474 23.31 53.01 32.94
N ARG A 475 24.16 52.02 32.66
CA ARG A 475 24.71 51.12 33.69
C ARG A 475 26.17 50.80 33.45
N PHE A 476 27.01 51.84 33.40
CA PHE A 476 28.40 51.67 33.79
C PHE A 476 28.43 51.38 35.30
N VAL A 477 28.53 50.11 35.67
CA VAL A 477 29.05 49.74 37.00
C VAL A 477 30.55 49.69 36.85
N GLY A 478 31.23 50.76 37.28
CA GLY A 478 32.69 50.73 37.30
C GLY A 478 33.44 52.05 37.45
N ASP A 479 32.89 53.07 38.13
CA ASP A 479 33.67 54.26 38.52
C ASP A 479 34.75 53.97 39.60
N ASP A 480 35.18 52.71 39.78
CA ASP A 480 36.07 52.32 40.89
C ASP A 480 37.21 51.35 40.50
N PHE A 481 37.63 51.36 39.23
CA PHE A 481 38.99 50.94 38.88
C PHE A 481 39.78 52.16 38.41
N GLY A 482 40.48 52.76 39.37
CA GLY A 482 41.36 53.88 39.11
C GLY A 482 42.42 53.52 38.07
N THR A 483 42.46 54.30 36.99
CA THR A 483 43.67 54.50 36.21
C THR A 483 44.08 55.96 36.35
N GLN A 484 45.04 56.18 37.25
CA GLN A 484 45.95 57.29 37.06
C GLN A 484 46.72 57.03 35.77
N ASN A 485 46.82 58.08 34.95
CA ASN A 485 47.74 58.26 33.84
C ASN A 485 47.38 57.56 32.52
N GLY A 486 46.87 58.36 31.58
CA GLY A 486 47.51 58.48 30.27
C GLY A 486 47.48 57.29 29.32
N ASP A 487 46.50 56.39 29.43
CA ASP A 487 46.40 55.26 28.51
C ASP A 487 45.64 55.60 27.21
N ASP A 488 46.13 54.96 26.16
CA ASP A 488 45.84 55.10 24.75
C ASP A 488 44.35 54.87 24.43
N PRO A 489 43.70 55.65 23.53
CA PRO A 489 42.34 55.35 23.07
C PRO A 489 42.18 54.00 22.34
N ARG A 490 43.26 53.22 22.20
CA ARG A 490 43.33 51.84 21.69
C ARG A 490 43.04 50.74 22.73
N ASP A 491 42.80 51.07 24.00
CA ASP A 491 42.54 50.07 25.06
C ASP A 491 41.05 49.84 25.41
N ASN A 492 40.14 49.98 24.43
CA ASN A 492 38.74 49.56 24.60
C ASN A 492 38.53 48.15 24.02
N PRO A 493 38.33 47.10 24.83
CA PRO A 493 38.03 45.78 24.30
C PRO A 493 36.53 45.67 23.98
N THR A 494 36.17 45.95 22.73
CA THR A 494 34.93 45.44 22.15
C THR A 494 35.15 44.03 21.66
N ALA A 495 34.34 43.08 22.10
CA ALA A 495 34.38 41.70 21.59
C ALA A 495 33.21 41.48 20.63
N LEU A 496 33.53 41.04 19.41
CA LEU A 496 32.56 40.56 18.42
C LEU A 496 32.45 39.06 18.57
N TYR A 497 31.24 38.58 18.84
CA TYR A 497 30.95 37.17 18.98
C TYR A 497 29.94 36.74 17.93
N THR A 498 30.16 35.56 17.36
CA THR A 498 29.17 34.87 16.53
C THR A 498 28.33 33.97 17.42
N PHE A 499 27.02 34.02 17.23
CA PHE A 499 26.02 33.33 18.02
C PHE A 499 25.13 32.48 17.15
N ASP A 500 24.74 31.31 17.66
CA ASP A 500 23.58 30.58 17.17
C ASP A 500 22.38 30.93 18.06
N ALA A 501 21.41 31.61 17.47
CA ALA A 501 20.16 31.96 18.14
C ALA A 501 19.04 31.03 17.66
N TYR A 502 18.38 30.36 18.62
CA TYR A 502 17.30 29.41 18.34
C TYR A 502 15.96 29.96 18.81
N LYS A 503 14.98 30.05 17.89
CA LYS A 503 13.58 30.31 18.24
C LYS A 503 12.79 29.03 18.26
N ARG A 504 12.30 28.65 19.44
CA ARG A 504 11.49 27.45 19.65
C ARG A 504 10.02 27.76 19.37
N MET A 505 9.46 27.20 18.31
CA MET A 505 8.13 27.55 17.84
C MET A 505 7.00 26.76 18.53
N GLY A 506 7.22 26.17 19.70
CA GLY A 506 6.19 25.41 20.41
C GLY A 506 6.16 23.95 19.98
N ARG A 507 5.19 23.18 20.50
CA ARG A 507 5.17 21.72 20.36
C ARG A 507 3.87 21.15 19.79
N GLY A 508 2.79 21.90 19.82
CA GLY A 508 1.56 21.54 19.12
C GLY A 508 1.52 22.23 17.76
N PHE A 509 0.79 21.67 16.80
CA PHE A 509 0.56 22.37 15.54
C PHE A 509 -0.79 22.01 14.92
N LEU A 510 -1.28 22.93 14.10
CA LEU A 510 -2.35 22.73 13.12
C LEU A 510 -1.74 22.97 11.73
N SER A 511 -2.03 22.12 10.77
CA SER A 511 -1.52 22.28 9.40
C SER A 511 -2.60 22.14 8.35
N GLY A 512 -2.40 22.87 7.25
CA GLY A 512 -3.14 22.72 6.00
C GLY A 512 -2.15 22.74 4.84
N GLY A 513 -2.35 21.87 3.86
CA GLY A 513 -1.39 21.69 2.78
C GLY A 513 -1.99 21.07 1.54
N ALA A 514 -1.13 20.92 0.54
CA ALA A 514 -1.45 20.20 -0.69
C ALA A 514 -0.28 19.29 -1.08
N GLY A 515 -0.57 18.24 -1.82
CA GLY A 515 0.43 17.29 -2.25
C GLY A 515 -0.08 16.43 -3.38
N GLY A 516 0.73 15.44 -3.72
CA GLY A 516 0.33 14.44 -4.67
C GLY A 516 1.24 13.23 -4.67
N ILE A 517 0.74 12.16 -5.25
CA ILE A 517 1.50 10.95 -5.54
C ILE A 517 1.65 10.85 -7.06
N TYR A 518 2.86 10.57 -7.52
CA TYR A 518 3.12 10.12 -8.88
C TYR A 518 3.42 8.62 -8.87
N LEU A 519 2.47 7.81 -9.33
CA LEU A 519 2.59 6.35 -9.42
C LEU A 519 3.31 5.97 -10.71
N PHE A 520 4.44 5.28 -10.58
CA PHE A 520 5.19 4.70 -11.71
C PHE A 520 4.95 3.19 -11.86
N SER A 521 4.32 2.55 -10.87
CA SER A 521 3.73 1.21 -10.95
C SER A 521 2.35 1.19 -10.29
N ASP A 522 1.66 0.05 -10.34
CA ASP A 522 0.31 -0.09 -9.77
C ASP A 522 0.30 -0.05 -8.24
N SER A 523 1.46 -0.07 -7.59
CA SER A 523 1.59 -0.05 -6.14
C SER A 523 2.70 0.85 -5.63
N MET A 524 3.54 1.45 -6.47
CA MET A 524 4.67 2.29 -6.03
C MET A 524 4.67 3.66 -6.71
N GLY A 525 5.07 4.66 -5.94
CA GLY A 525 5.19 6.02 -6.43
C GLY A 525 6.14 6.90 -5.64
N VAL A 526 6.25 8.12 -6.11
CA VAL A 526 6.88 9.23 -5.41
C VAL A 526 5.77 10.10 -4.81
N VAL A 527 5.89 10.45 -3.54
CA VAL A 527 4.96 11.36 -2.87
C VAL A 527 5.66 12.67 -2.54
N PHE A 528 4.97 13.77 -2.74
CA PHE A 528 5.39 15.09 -2.27
C PHE A 528 4.25 15.77 -1.51
N ASN A 529 4.61 16.55 -0.49
CA ASN A 529 3.67 17.40 0.25
C ASN A 529 4.27 18.79 0.44
N LEU A 530 3.42 19.79 0.50
CA LEU A 530 3.72 21.13 0.95
C LEU A 530 2.71 21.48 2.05
N ASP A 531 3.16 21.43 3.30
CA ASP A 531 2.33 21.68 4.48
C ASP A 531 2.61 23.09 5.04
N LEU A 532 1.58 23.87 5.35
CA LEU A 532 1.68 25.12 6.11
C LEU A 532 1.24 24.84 7.54
N MET A 533 2.14 25.00 8.51
CA MET A 533 1.93 24.71 9.92
C MET A 533 1.84 26.00 10.73
N ILE A 534 0.83 26.08 11.57
CA ILE A 534 0.69 27.06 12.64
C ILE A 534 1.05 26.35 13.93
N MET A 535 2.16 26.76 14.55
CA MET A 535 2.63 26.16 15.78
C MET A 535 1.91 26.75 17.01
N LEU A 536 1.83 25.96 18.08
CA LEU A 536 1.09 26.25 19.31
C LEU A 536 1.91 25.85 20.55
N PRO A 537 1.85 26.61 21.66
CA PRO A 537 1.07 27.85 21.84
C PRO A 537 1.72 29.10 21.23
N SER A 538 3.02 29.05 20.92
CA SER A 538 3.72 30.14 20.26
C SER A 538 3.31 30.21 18.79
N THR A 539 2.71 31.33 18.36
CA THR A 539 2.23 31.55 17.00
C THR A 539 3.39 31.71 16.01
N GLY A 540 4.01 30.60 15.60
CA GLY A 540 4.99 30.53 14.52
C GLY A 540 4.37 29.95 13.25
N ILE A 541 4.74 30.49 12.09
CA ILE A 541 4.34 29.95 10.78
C ILE A 541 5.52 29.20 10.18
N VAL A 542 5.29 27.94 9.81
CA VAL A 542 6.30 27.04 9.24
C VAL A 542 5.77 26.45 7.94
N ILE A 543 6.58 26.42 6.90
CA ILE A 543 6.32 25.74 5.63
C ILE A 543 7.16 24.47 5.63
N GLN A 544 6.54 23.31 5.42
CA GLN A 544 7.18 22.01 5.45
C GLN A 544 7.02 21.29 4.10
N PRO A 545 7.89 21.55 3.10
CA PRO A 545 8.00 20.68 1.94
C PRO A 545 8.54 19.30 2.34
N SER A 546 8.00 18.26 1.73
CA SER A 546 8.48 16.89 1.88
C SER A 546 8.44 16.11 0.57
N LEU A 547 9.36 15.17 0.43
CA LEU A 547 9.47 14.28 -0.72
C LEU A 547 9.84 12.87 -0.24
N GLY A 548 9.32 11.84 -0.90
CA GLY A 548 9.70 10.48 -0.58
C GLY A 548 9.05 9.42 -1.46
N LEU A 549 9.16 8.18 -1.01
CA LEU A 549 8.59 7.02 -1.68
C LEU A 549 7.31 6.58 -0.97
N THR A 550 6.35 6.10 -1.76
CA THR A 550 5.08 5.57 -1.26
C THR A 550 4.73 4.26 -1.92
N MET A 551 4.01 3.43 -1.18
CA MET A 551 3.55 2.13 -1.63
C MET A 551 2.10 1.90 -1.18
N GLY A 552 1.27 1.38 -2.08
CA GLY A 552 -0.07 0.89 -1.78
C GLY A 552 0.00 -0.55 -1.26
N LEU A 553 -0.71 -0.83 -0.18
CA LEU A 553 -0.73 -2.12 0.53
C LEU A 553 -1.76 -3.11 -0.01
#